data_AF-A0A140ST72-F1
#
_entry.id   AF-A0A140ST72-F1
#
_cell.length_a   1.000
_cell.length_b   1.000
_cell.length_c   1.000
_cell.angle_alpha   90.00
_cell.angle_beta   90.00
_cell.angle_gamma   90.00
#
_symmetry.space_group_name_H-M   'P 1'
#
loop_
_entity.id
_entity.type
_entity.pdbx_description
1 polymer ?
#
loop_
_entity_poly.entity_id
_entity_poly.type
_entity_poly.pdbx_seq_one_letter_code
_entity_poly.pdbx_strand_id
1 'polypeptide(L)' 'MLSSHQASEILFVAGFGPITREPNVSYDFYVKTLGLPLKAMEGNQDYFTSEEEQLSGVKHFAL' A
#
# COMPACT_ATOMS: atom_id res chain seq x y z
N MET A 1 0.78 -20.91 -37.74
CA MET A 1 -0.13 -20.08 -36.93
C MET A 1 0.71 -19.42 -35.84
N LEU A 2 0.82 -18.09 -35.85
CA LEU A 2 1.51 -17.36 -34.79
C LEU A 2 0.64 -17.44 -33.53
N SER A 3 1.18 -18.01 -32.45
CA SER A 3 0.47 -18.07 -31.17
C SER A 3 0.23 -16.64 -30.69
N SER A 4 -1.03 -16.30 -30.47
CA SER A 4 -1.42 -15.07 -29.77
C SER A 4 -0.61 -14.97 -28.48
N HIS A 5 0.15 -13.88 -28.33
CA HIS A 5 0.78 -13.57 -27.05
C HIS A 5 -0.29 -13.59 -25.97
N GLN A 6 -0.19 -14.54 -25.05
CA GLN A 6 -1.02 -14.62 -23.87
C GLN A 6 -0.56 -13.47 -22.97
N ALA A 7 -1.28 -12.35 -23.00
CA ALA A 7 -1.05 -11.28 -22.04
C ALA A 7 -1.22 -11.88 -20.64
N SER A 8 -0.22 -11.72 -19.77
CA SER A 8 -0.34 -12.18 -18.38
C SER A 8 -1.53 -11.51 -17.72
N GLU A 9 -2.41 -12.31 -17.13
CA GLU A 9 -3.51 -11.81 -16.32
C GLU A 9 -2.95 -11.13 -15.06
N ILE A 10 -3.40 -9.91 -14.81
CA ILE A 10 -3.09 -9.20 -13.56
C ILE A 10 -3.98 -9.79 -12.47
N LEU A 11 -3.36 -10.37 -11.45
CA LEU A 11 -4.10 -11.02 -10.35
C LEU A 11 -4.56 -10.00 -9.31
N PHE A 12 -3.66 -9.12 -8.86
CA PHE A 12 -3.93 -8.09 -7.86
C PHE A 12 -2.76 -7.09 -7.75
N VAL A 13 -2.97 -5.98 -7.03
CA VAL A 13 -1.91 -5.06 -6.63
C VAL A 13 -1.22 -5.61 -5.38
N ALA A 14 0.05 -5.99 -5.51
CA ALA A 14 0.81 -6.54 -4.38
C ALA A 14 1.14 -5.47 -3.33
N GLY A 15 1.41 -4.23 -3.75
CA GLY A 15 1.72 -3.17 -2.80
C GLY A 15 1.60 -1.77 -3.36
N PHE A 16 1.43 -0.81 -2.45
CA PHE A 16 1.48 0.62 -2.71
C PHE A 16 2.29 1.30 -1.60
N GLY A 17 3.37 1.98 -1.97
CA GLY A 17 4.24 2.70 -1.04
C GLY A 17 4.75 3.97 -1.71
N PRO A 18 4.08 5.12 -1.51
CA PRO A 18 4.54 6.37 -2.08
C PRO A 18 5.77 6.87 -1.33
N ILE A 19 6.69 7.52 -2.05
CA ILE A 19 7.79 8.24 -1.41
C ILE A 19 7.20 9.55 -0.86
N THR A 20 7.16 9.69 0.46
CA THR A 20 6.59 10.86 1.12
C THR A 20 7.59 12.01 1.17
N ARG A 21 7.13 13.25 0.89
CA ARG A 21 7.95 14.46 1.07
C ARG A 21 7.94 14.94 2.52
N GLU A 22 6.78 14.86 3.15
CA GLU A 22 6.51 15.32 4.51
C GLU A 22 5.73 14.22 5.24
N PRO A 23 6.40 13.35 6.02
CA PRO A 23 5.77 12.17 6.63
C PRO A 23 4.53 12.49 7.47
N ASN A 24 4.56 13.57 8.25
CA ASN A 24 3.44 14.00 9.09
C ASN A 24 2.20 14.40 8.27
N VAL A 25 2.40 15.06 7.12
CA VAL A 25 1.29 15.44 6.23
C VAL A 25 0.66 14.21 5.60
N SER A 26 1.48 13.25 5.16
CA SER A 26 0.99 11.96 4.66
C SER A 26 0.23 11.19 5.73
N TYR A 27 0.73 11.16 6.97
CA TYR A 27 0.04 10.51 8.09
C TYR A 27 -1.31 11.16 8.40
N ASP A 28 -1.36 12.49 8.48
CA ASP A 28 -2.61 13.23 8.71
C ASP A 28 -3.64 12.98 7.60
N PHE A 29 -3.18 12.85 6.35
CA PHE A 29 -4.07 12.56 5.23
C PHE A 29 -4.53 11.09 5.21
N TYR A 30 -3.61 10.14 5.06
CA TYR A 30 -3.95 8.73 4.86
C TYR A 30 -4.50 8.07 6.11
N VAL A 31 -3.95 8.37 7.30
CA VAL A 31 -4.36 7.71 8.54
C VAL A 31 -5.50 8.49 9.21
N LYS A 32 -5.32 9.78 9.50
CA LYS A 32 -6.33 10.52 10.26
C LYS A 32 -7.55 10.93 9.43
N THR A 33 -7.33 11.41 8.20
CA THR A 33 -8.43 11.94 7.37
C THR A 33 -9.18 10.83 6.65
N LEU A 34 -8.45 9.90 6.01
CA LEU A 34 -9.05 8.79 5.27
C LEU A 34 -9.37 7.57 6.16
N GLY A 35 -8.82 7.50 7.37
CA GLY A 35 -9.07 6.39 8.29
C GLY A 35 -8.42 5.07 7.83
N LEU A 36 -7.35 5.11 7.04
CA LEU A 36 -6.69 3.88 6.60
C LEU A 36 -6.09 3.14 7.82
N PRO A 37 -6.21 1.79 7.86
CA PRO A 37 -5.80 0.99 9.01
C PRO A 37 -4.28 0.74 9.01
N LEU A 38 -3.49 1.82 8.98
CA LEU A 38 -2.03 1.76 9.00
C LEU A 38 -1.53 1.82 10.44
N LYS A 39 -0.53 0.99 10.76
CA LYS A 39 0.16 0.95 12.06
C LYS A 39 1.66 1.13 11.86
N ALA A 40 2.32 1.74 12.81
CA ALA A 40 3.78 1.81 12.80
C ALA A 40 4.38 0.40 12.83
N MET A 41 5.40 0.16 12.00
CA MET A 41 6.10 -1.12 11.93
C MET A 41 6.91 -1.35 13.21
N GLU A 42 6.92 -2.58 13.72
CA GLU A 42 7.76 -2.93 14.85
C GLU A 42 9.25 -2.66 14.52
N GLY A 43 9.94 -1.95 15.41
CA GLY A 43 11.33 -1.53 15.19
C GLY A 43 11.52 -0.30 14.28
N ASN A 44 10.47 0.24 13.66
CA ASN A 44 10.52 1.49 12.91
C ASN A 44 9.22 2.31 13.04
N GLN A 45 9.22 3.29 13.96
CA GLN A 45 8.06 4.13 14.27
C GLN A 45 7.68 5.09 13.14
N ASP A 46 8.60 5.35 12.20
CA ASP A 46 8.38 6.30 11.10
C ASP A 46 7.85 5.62 9.84
N TYR A 47 7.73 4.28 9.83
CA TYR A 47 7.23 3.49 8.71
C TYR A 47 5.89 2.87 9.06
N PHE A 48 4.83 3.23 8.33
CA PHE A 48 3.48 2.78 8.64
C PHE A 48 3.01 1.75 7.61
N THR A 49 2.43 0.64 8.05
CA THR A 49 1.93 -0.41 7.15
C THR A 49 0.51 -0.86 7.49
N SER A 50 -0.24 -1.31 6.48
CA SER A 50 -1.47 -2.08 6.72
C SER A 50 -1.11 -3.54 7.00
N GLU A 51 -1.75 -4.14 8.00
CA GLU A 51 -1.75 -5.59 8.17
C GLU A 51 -2.47 -6.27 6.98
N GLU A 52 -2.19 -7.57 6.76
CA GLU A 52 -2.81 -8.32 5.67
C GLU A 52 -4.34 -8.24 5.74
N GLU A 53 -4.97 -8.03 4.58
CA GLU A 53 -6.42 -8.01 4.37
C GLU A 53 -7.19 -6.86 5.04
N GLN A 54 -6.51 -5.93 5.74
CA GLN A 54 -7.16 -4.76 6.33
C GLN A 54 -7.57 -3.69 5.30
N LEU A 55 -6.95 -3.68 4.12
CA LEU A 55 -7.27 -2.76 3.03
C LEU A 55 -7.58 -3.51 1.74
N SER A 56 -8.80 -3.38 1.25
CA SER A 56 -9.20 -4.00 -0.03
C SER A 56 -8.51 -3.33 -1.23
N GLY A 57 -8.14 -4.13 -2.23
CA GLY A 57 -7.54 -3.67 -3.49
C GLY A 57 -6.00 -3.69 -3.54
N VAL A 58 -5.33 -3.76 -2.39
CA VAL A 58 -3.86 -3.89 -2.29
C VAL A 58 -3.49 -4.84 -1.16
N LYS A 59 -2.45 -5.66 -1.34
CA LYS A 59 -1.98 -6.56 -0.27
C LYS A 59 -1.18 -5.82 0.82
N HIS A 60 -0.37 -4.83 0.43
CA HIS A 60 0.43 -4.03 1.35
C HIS A 60 0.33 -2.54 1.04
N PHE A 61 -0.02 -1.73 2.03
CA PHE A 61 0.08 -0.27 1.94
C PHE A 61 1.15 0.21 2.91
N ALA A 62 2.08 1.06 2.45
CA ALA A 62 3.13 1.64 3.27
C ALA A 62 3.20 3.17 3.16
N LEU A 63 3.67 3.85 4.22
CA LEU A 63 4.05 5.28 4.22
C LEU A 63 5.46 5.47 4.76
#